data_AF-A0A2U1YSD3-F1
#
_entry.id   AF-A0A2U1YSD3-F1
#
_cell.length_a   1.000
_cell.length_b   1.000
_cell.length_c   1.000
_cell.angle_alpha   90.00
_cell.angle_beta   90.00
_cell.angle_gamma   90.00
#
_symmetry.space_group_name_H-M   'P 1'
#
loop_
_entity.id
_entity.type
_entity.pdbx_description
1 polymer ?
#
loop_
_entity_poly.entity_id
_entity_poly.type
_entity_poly.pdbx_seq_one_letter_code
_entity_poly.pdbx_strand_id
1 'polypeptide(L)'
;MTTRPTNEPAARLYEAILHLRRLGHRVEKSEGRRGRHRLDGAEITDAALLELAMTRVRRAARVSYSDQAGRTAAGRDTATVGWRP
;
A
#
# COMPACT_ATOMS: atom_id res chain seq x y z
N MET A 1 25.98 18.15 19.27
CA MET A 1 25.11 19.30 18.97
C MET A 1 25.27 19.60 17.48
N THR A 2 24.30 19.60 16.57
CA THR A 2 22.84 19.51 16.58
C THR A 2 22.42 19.43 15.10
N THR A 3 21.61 18.47 14.67
CA THR A 3 20.75 18.65 13.48
C THR A 3 19.39 17.99 13.73
N ARG A 4 18.35 18.81 13.70
CA ARG A 4 16.99 18.56 14.23
C ARG A 4 16.23 17.47 13.46
N PRO A 5 15.42 16.62 14.15
CA PRO A 5 14.33 15.92 13.52
C PRO A 5 13.10 16.84 13.53
N THR A 6 13.00 17.78 12.60
CA THR A 6 11.77 18.63 12.47
C THR A 6 11.02 18.40 11.16
N ASN A 7 11.66 17.79 10.15
CA ASN A 7 11.03 17.52 8.85
C ASN A 7 10.61 16.05 8.61
N GLU A 8 10.89 15.14 9.56
CA GLU A 8 10.46 13.74 9.47
C GLU A 8 8.96 13.52 9.23
N PRO A 9 8.03 14.24 9.89
CA PRO A 9 6.60 13.97 9.69
C PRO A 9 6.12 14.34 8.29
N ALA A 10 6.64 15.44 7.72
CA ALA A 10 6.27 15.90 6.38
C ALA A 10 6.79 14.96 5.29
N ALA A 11 8.02 14.45 5.42
CA ALA A 11 8.59 13.49 4.48
C ALA A 11 7.82 12.16 4.49
N ARG A 12 7.48 11.64 5.68
CA ARG A 12 6.70 10.39 5.81
C ARG A 12 5.29 10.52 5.23
N LEU A 13 4.64 11.67 5.41
CA LEU A 13 3.34 11.94 4.82
C LEU A 13 3.41 12.01 3.29
N TYR A 14 4.45 12.63 2.74
CA TYR A 14 4.67 12.69 1.29
C TYR A 14 4.81 11.30 0.68
N GLU A 15 5.64 10.43 1.28
CA GLU A 15 5.78 9.04 0.84
C GLU A 15 4.46 8.26 0.90
N ALA A 16 3.68 8.46 1.97
CA ALA A 16 2.35 7.85 2.12
C ALA A 16 1.40 8.24 0.97
N ILE A 17 1.39 9.52 0.59
CA ILE A 17 0.60 10.03 -0.54
C ILE A 17 1.04 9.37 -1.85
N LEU A 18 2.35 9.25 -2.10
CA LEU A 18 2.88 8.60 -3.31
C LEU A 18 2.48 7.11 -3.38
N HIS A 19 2.56 6.40 -2.26
CA HIS A 19 2.14 4.99 -2.20
C HIS A 19 0.66 4.81 -2.52
N LEU A 20 -0.20 5.65 -1.95
CA LEU A 20 -1.64 5.61 -2.21
C LEU A 20 -1.94 5.89 -3.69
N ARG A 21 -1.26 6.87 -4.29
CA ARG A 21 -1.37 7.16 -5.73
C ARG A 21 -0.91 6.00 -6.61
N ARG A 22 0.19 5.32 -6.23
CA ARG A 22 0.68 4.13 -6.93
C ARG A 22 -0.32 2.96 -6.87
N LEU A 23 -1.11 2.88 -5.80
CA LEU A 23 -2.20 1.91 -5.66
C LEU A 23 -3.48 2.32 -6.41
N GLY A 24 -3.49 3.48 -7.09
CA GLY A 24 -4.62 3.98 -7.87
C GLY A 24 -5.56 4.90 -7.10
N HIS A 25 -5.22 5.31 -5.88
CA HIS A 25 -6.05 6.23 -5.10
C HIS A 25 -5.81 7.70 -5.46
N ARG A 26 -6.87 8.49 -5.49
CA ARG A 26 -6.80 9.94 -5.70
C ARG A 26 -6.62 10.63 -4.36
N VAL A 27 -5.46 11.27 -4.17
CA VAL A 27 -5.15 12.01 -2.94
C VAL A 27 -5.01 13.49 -3.24
N GLU A 28 -5.83 14.31 -2.60
CA GLU A 28 -5.86 15.76 -2.73
C GLU A 28 -5.62 16.43 -1.38
N LYS A 29 -5.11 17.66 -1.43
CA LYS A 29 -5.01 18.50 -0.23
C LYS A 29 -6.35 19.18 -0.02
N SER A 30 -6.92 19.10 1.19
CA SER A 30 -8.16 19.83 1.48
C SER A 30 -7.81 21.32 1.64
N GLU A 31 -8.25 22.16 0.71
CA GLU A 31 -8.04 23.61 0.82
C GLU A 31 -8.89 24.15 1.97
N GLY A 32 -8.26 24.90 2.88
CA GLY A 32 -8.93 25.56 4.01
C GLY A 32 -8.83 24.85 5.37
N ARG A 33 -8.33 23.61 5.44
CA ARG A 33 -8.06 22.93 6.74
C ARG A 33 -6.65 22.39 6.80
N ARG A 34 -5.80 23.00 7.64
CA ARG A 34 -4.45 22.48 7.92
C ARG A 34 -4.54 21.05 8.45
N GLY A 35 -3.73 20.16 7.89
CA GLY A 35 -3.65 18.76 8.31
C GLY A 35 -4.83 17.87 7.88
N ARG A 36 -5.51 18.23 6.78
CA ARG A 36 -6.54 17.40 6.16
C ARG A 36 -6.28 17.18 4.68
N HIS A 37 -6.52 15.95 4.26
CA HIS A 37 -6.45 15.47 2.89
C HIS A 37 -7.79 14.92 2.46
N ARG A 38 -7.99 14.75 1.15
CA ARG A 38 -9.08 13.95 0.60
C ARG A 38 -8.49 12.71 -0.05
N LEU A 39 -8.99 11.55 0.34
CA LEU A 39 -8.66 10.26 -0.25
C LEU A 39 -9.92 9.75 -0.95
N ASP A 40 -9.88 9.65 -2.28
CA ASP A 40 -11.01 9.22 -3.12
C ASP A 40 -12.31 10.02 -2.86
N GLY A 41 -12.18 11.31 -2.53
CA GLY A 41 -13.28 12.21 -2.21
C GLY A 41 -13.68 12.27 -0.73
N ALA A 42 -13.17 11.38 0.12
CA ALA A 42 -13.43 11.39 1.57
C ALA A 42 -12.38 12.21 2.33
N GLU A 43 -12.81 13.09 3.24
CA GLU A 43 -11.87 13.82 4.12
C GLU A 43 -11.19 12.87 5.11
N ILE A 44 -9.88 13.04 5.25
CA ILE A 44 -9.03 12.26 6.16
C ILE A 44 -7.96 13.14 6.79
N THR A 45 -7.58 12.84 8.03
CA THR A 45 -6.47 13.53 8.72
C THR A 45 -5.11 12.99 8.25
N ASP A 46 -4.05 13.77 8.42
CA ASP A 46 -2.68 13.36 8.05
C ASP A 46 -2.27 12.04 8.73
N ALA A 47 -2.59 11.88 10.02
CA ALA A 47 -2.27 10.68 10.78
C ALA A 47 -3.00 9.44 10.23
N ALA A 48 -4.31 9.55 9.99
CA ALA A 48 -5.09 8.45 9.43
C ALA A 48 -4.68 8.11 7.98
N LEU A 49 -4.27 9.12 7.20
CA LEU A 49 -3.73 8.90 5.85
C LEU A 49 -2.43 8.10 5.90
N LEU A 50 -1.53 8.46 6.82
CA LEU A 50 -0.26 7.76 7.02
C LEU A 50 -0.49 6.29 7.42
N GLU A 51 -1.37 6.05 8.39
CA GLU A 51 -1.74 4.71 8.84
C GLU A 51 -2.36 3.86 7.73
N LEU A 52 -3.28 4.45 6.95
CA LEU A 52 -3.90 3.78 5.81
C LEU A 52 -2.87 3.41 4.75
N ALA A 53 -1.94 4.32 4.43
CA ALA A 53 -0.87 4.04 3.47
C ALA A 53 -0.01 2.87 3.94
N MET A 54 0.45 2.86 5.19
CA MET A 54 1.24 1.73 5.74
C MET A 54 0.46 0.42 5.70
N THR A 55 -0.82 0.45 6.06
CA THR A 55 -1.68 -0.75 6.06
C THR A 55 -1.91 -1.27 4.64
N ARG A 56 -2.22 -0.39 3.68
CA ARG A 56 -2.43 -0.75 2.28
C ARG A 56 -1.15 -1.22 1.61
N VAL A 57 0.00 -0.60 1.89
CA VAL A 57 1.30 -1.05 1.40
C VAL A 57 1.61 -2.46 1.89
N ARG A 58 1.43 -2.73 3.20
CA ARG A 58 1.62 -4.08 3.77
C ARG A 58 0.67 -5.10 3.13
N ARG A 59 -0.59 -4.73 2.90
CA ARG A 59 -1.57 -5.59 2.25
C ARG A 59 -1.21 -5.88 0.78
N ALA A 60 -0.85 -4.86 0.02
CA ALA A 60 -0.42 -4.99 -1.38
C ALA A 60 0.84 -5.87 -1.49
N ALA A 61 1.82 -5.68 -0.61
CA ALA A 61 3.02 -6.53 -0.56
C ALA A 61 2.67 -8.00 -0.27
N ARG A 62 1.71 -8.27 0.63
CA ARG A 62 1.20 -9.63 0.88
C ARG A 62 0.48 -10.21 -0.33
N VAL A 63 -0.37 -9.43 -1.01
CA VAL A 63 -1.08 -9.90 -2.21
C VAL A 63 -0.09 -10.21 -3.34
N SER A 64 0.92 -9.38 -3.58
CA SER A 64 1.97 -9.68 -4.56
C SER A 64 2.71 -10.98 -4.22
N TYR A 65 2.97 -11.24 -2.94
CA TYR A 65 3.58 -12.50 -2.49
C TYR A 65 2.64 -13.70 -2.70
N SER A 66 1.33 -13.54 -2.43
CA SER A 66 0.32 -14.57 -2.66
C SER A 66 0.07 -14.86 -4.14
N ASP A 67 0.10 -13.86 -5.02
CA ASP A 67 -0.02 -14.04 -6.48
C ASP A 67 1.18 -14.82 -7.04
N GLN A 68 2.37 -14.56 -6.49
CA GLN A 68 3.60 -15.28 -6.83
C GLN A 68 3.60 -16.72 -6.27
N ALA A 69 3.06 -16.94 -5.07
CA ALA A 69 2.84 -18.27 -4.51
C ALA A 69 1.78 -19.08 -5.29
N GLY A 70 0.72 -18.42 -5.78
CA GLY A 70 -0.32 -19.04 -6.62
C GLY A 70 0.19 -19.48 -7.98
N ARG A 71 1.07 -18.70 -8.64
CA ARG A 71 1.72 -19.13 -9.89
C ARG A 71 2.68 -20.31 -9.71
N THR A 72 3.22 -20.51 -8.52
CA THR A 72 4.11 -21.65 -8.24
C THR A 72 3.34 -22.92 -7.89
N ALA A 73 2.07 -22.80 -7.45
CA ALA A 73 1.21 -23.93 -7.13
C ALA A 73 0.47 -24.53 -8.34
N ALA A 74 0.26 -23.76 -9.42
CA ALA A 74 -0.43 -24.22 -10.63
C ALA A 74 0.44 -25.07 -11.59
N GLY A 75 1.64 -25.48 -11.17
CA GLY A 75 2.60 -26.25 -11.99
C GLY A 75 2.77 -27.72 -11.57
N ARG A 76 1.92 -28.25 -10.70
CA ARG A 76 1.99 -29.66 -10.27
C ARG A 76 0.61 -30.28 -10.21
N ASP A 77 0.07 -30.66 -11.37
CA ASP A 77 -0.90 -31.76 -11.47
C ASP A 77 -1.18 -32.03 -12.96
N THR A 78 -0.43 -32.98 -13.53
CA THR A 78 -0.92 -34.01 -14.48
C THR A 78 0.27 -34.85 -14.95
N ALA A 79 0.77 -35.72 -14.07
CA ALA A 79 1.57 -36.87 -14.47
C ALA A 79 1.19 -38.09 -13.61
N THR A 80 -0.10 -38.25 -13.32
CA THR A 80 -0.66 -39.57 -13.00
C THR A 80 -0.78 -40.33 -14.33
N VAL A 81 0.35 -40.85 -14.80
CA VAL A 81 0.38 -41.96 -15.77
C VAL A 81 -0.50 -43.06 -15.19
N GLY A 82 -1.59 -43.32 -15.90
CA GLY A 82 -2.62 -44.28 -15.54
C GLY A 82 -2.01 -45.65 -15.27
N TRP A 83 -2.39 -46.20 -14.13
CA TRP A 83 -2.21 -47.61 -13.85
C TRP A 83 -3.18 -48.45 -14.68
N ARG A 84 -2.61 -49.52 -15.24
CA ARG A 84 -3.17 -50.87 -15.52
C ARG A 84 -3.98 -51.10 -16.80
N PRO A 85 -4.08 -52.37 -17.26
CA PRO A 85 -3.37 -53.60 -16.85
C PRO A 85 -2.33 -54.10 -17.87
#